data_AF-A0A367JZM2-F1
#
_entry.id   AF-A0A367JZM2-F1
#
_cell.length_a   1.000
_cell.length_b   1.000
_cell.length_c   1.000
_cell.angle_alpha   90.00
_cell.angle_beta   90.00
_cell.angle_gamma   90.00
#
_symmetry.space_group_name_H-M   'P 1'
#
loop_
_entity.id
_entity.type
_entity.pdbx_description
1 polymer ?
#
loop_
_entity_poly.entity_id
_entity_poly.type
_entity_poly.pdbx_seq_one_letter_code
_entity_poly.pdbx_strand_id
1 'polypeptide(L)'
;MGVQNLYDRMERMQRYGPEFIDVTWGAGGTSADLTMDIVTTAQSVYGLETMMHLTCTNMPAEQIDKALEATCGCQNILALRGDPPKGQLNWESCENGFSHAIDL
;
A
#
# COMPACT_ATOMS: atom_id res chain seq x y z
N MET A 1 -6.75 -16.75 8.81
CA MET A 1 -5.70 -17.76 8.50
C MET A 1 -4.78 -17.38 7.32
N GLY A 2 -4.90 -16.19 6.69
CA GLY A 2 -3.92 -15.72 5.68
C GLY A 2 -2.83 -14.83 6.28
N VAL A 3 -3.23 -13.73 6.91
CA VAL A 3 -2.34 -12.72 7.50
C VAL A 3 -1.39 -13.30 8.56
N GLN A 4 -1.86 -14.18 9.43
CA GLN A 4 -0.98 -14.83 10.41
C GLN A 4 0.17 -15.60 9.75
N ASN A 5 -0.13 -16.38 8.70
CA ASN A 5 0.90 -17.12 7.95
C ASN A 5 1.88 -16.17 7.23
N LEU A 6 1.44 -14.97 6.85
CA LEU A 6 2.31 -13.94 6.29
C LEU A 6 3.28 -13.42 7.36
N TYR A 7 2.79 -13.11 8.56
CA TYR A 7 3.63 -12.66 9.68
C TYR A 7 4.66 -13.71 10.11
N ASP A 8 4.26 -14.98 10.20
CA ASP A 8 5.19 -16.09 10.50
C ASP A 8 6.28 -16.22 9.41
N ARG A 9 5.96 -15.88 8.16
CA ARG A 9 6.95 -15.85 7.07
C ARG A 9 7.85 -14.63 7.13
N MET A 10 7.31 -13.45 7.42
CA MET A 10 8.09 -12.23 7.60
C MET A 10 9.14 -12.40 8.69
N GLU A 11 8.77 -12.96 9.85
CA GLU A 11 9.71 -13.24 10.95
C GLU A 11 10.86 -14.16 10.50
N ARG A 12 10.55 -15.20 9.72
CA ARG A 12 11.56 -16.12 9.18
C ARG A 12 12.47 -15.44 8.15
N MET A 13 11.89 -14.63 7.28
CA MET A 13 12.61 -13.98 6.17
C MET A 13 13.46 -12.79 6.62
N GLN A 14 13.04 -12.09 7.69
CA GLN A 14 13.81 -11.02 8.32
C GLN A 14 15.24 -11.45 8.65
N ARG A 15 15.46 -12.71 9.04
CA ARG A 15 16.77 -13.26 9.41
C ARG A 15 17.80 -13.28 8.27
N TYR A 16 17.36 -13.11 7.03
CA TYR A 16 18.24 -12.99 5.87
C TYR A 16 18.70 -11.55 5.60
N GLY A 17 18.24 -10.58 6.40
CA GLY A 17 18.65 -9.17 6.31
C GLY A 17 18.21 -8.49 5.00
N PRO A 18 16.91 -8.51 4.64
CA PRO A 18 16.44 -7.72 3.51
C PRO A 18 16.64 -6.23 3.79
N GLU A 19 16.95 -5.46 2.75
CA GLU A 19 17.10 -4.00 2.86
C GLU A 19 15.74 -3.31 3.06
N PHE A 20 14.70 -3.79 2.37
CA PHE A 20 13.31 -3.43 2.58
C PHE A 20 12.38 -4.55 2.08
N ILE A 21 11.10 -4.45 2.41
CA ILE A 21 10.03 -5.28 1.82
C ILE A 21 9.00 -4.39 1.13
N ASP A 22 8.41 -4.88 0.05
CA ASP A 22 7.29 -4.22 -0.63
C ASP A 22 5.93 -4.73 -0.11
N VAL A 23 4.99 -3.80 0.09
CA VAL A 23 3.61 -4.12 0.44
C VAL A 23 2.69 -3.54 -0.62
N THR A 24 2.07 -4.44 -1.39
CA THR A 24 1.17 -4.04 -2.47
C THR A 24 -0.11 -3.41 -1.96
N TRP A 25 -0.62 -2.46 -2.72
CA TRP A 25 -1.91 -1.79 -2.49
C TRP A 25 -2.88 -2.16 -3.61
N GLY A 26 -4.04 -2.71 -3.23
CA GLY A 26 -5.08 -3.09 -4.17
C GLY A 26 -5.67 -1.88 -4.87
N ALA A 27 -5.86 -2.00 -6.20
CA ALA A 27 -6.44 -0.92 -7.00
C ALA A 27 -7.74 -0.38 -6.39
N GLY A 28 -7.90 0.95 -6.41
CA GLY A 28 -9.05 1.65 -5.83
C GLY A 28 -9.16 1.55 -4.30
N GLY A 29 -8.06 1.27 -3.58
CA GLY A 29 -8.05 1.27 -2.11
C GLY A 29 -8.74 0.06 -1.49
N THR A 30 -9.02 -0.99 -2.26
CA THR A 30 -9.75 -2.19 -1.79
C THR A 30 -9.06 -2.93 -0.64
N SER A 31 -7.74 -2.81 -0.52
CA SER A 31 -6.95 -3.40 0.56
C SER A 31 -6.21 -2.37 1.42
N ALA A 32 -6.63 -1.10 1.37
CA ALA A 32 -5.97 0.02 2.05
C ALA A 32 -5.66 -0.29 3.52
N ASP A 33 -6.70 -0.64 4.29
CA ASP A 33 -6.59 -0.90 5.73
C ASP A 33 -5.60 -2.03 6.03
N LEU A 34 -5.68 -3.13 5.28
CA LEU A 34 -4.77 -4.26 5.44
C LEU A 34 -3.33 -3.90 5.07
N THR A 35 -3.13 -3.11 4.01
CA THR A 35 -1.80 -2.64 3.63
C THR A 35 -1.18 -1.78 4.74
N MET A 36 -1.96 -0.87 5.34
CA MET A 36 -1.53 -0.03 6.46
C MET A 36 -1.18 -0.86 7.71
N ASP A 37 -2.01 -1.86 8.05
CA ASP A 37 -1.76 -2.77 9.18
C ASP A 37 -0.47 -3.57 8.98
N ILE A 38 -0.24 -4.09 7.78
CA ILE A 38 0.97 -4.85 7.46
C ILE A 38 2.21 -3.97 7.54
N VAL A 39 2.17 -2.76 6.96
CA VAL A 39 3.28 -1.80 6.99
C VAL A 39 3.63 -1.43 8.44
N THR A 40 2.62 -1.08 9.24
CA THR A 40 2.79 -0.72 10.64
C THR A 40 3.38 -1.87 11.44
N THR A 41 2.88 -3.09 11.24
CA THR A 41 3.37 -4.28 11.94
C THR A 41 4.81 -4.63 11.53
N ALA A 42 5.13 -4.58 10.23
CA ALA A 42 6.46 -4.84 9.71
C ALA A 42 7.51 -3.89 10.32
N GLN A 43 7.22 -2.60 10.38
CA GLN A 43 8.13 -1.61 10.96
C GLN A 43 8.21 -1.71 12.50
N SER A 44 7.06 -1.77 13.19
CA SER A 44 7.03 -1.66 14.66
C SER A 44 7.38 -2.96 15.39
N VAL A 45 7.01 -4.13 14.84
CA VAL A 45 7.21 -5.43 15.49
C VAL A 45 8.47 -6.11 14.98
N TYR A 46 8.68 -6.09 13.65
CA TYR A 46 9.79 -6.80 13.02
C TYR A 46 10.99 -5.91 12.71
N GLY A 47 10.88 -4.59 12.83
CA GLY A 47 11.97 -3.65 12.52
C GLY A 47 12.40 -3.72 11.04
N LEU A 48 11.49 -4.09 10.15
CA LEU A 48 11.72 -4.16 8.71
C LEU A 48 11.41 -2.80 8.09
N GLU A 49 12.32 -2.32 7.23
CA GLU A 49 12.02 -1.18 6.37
C GLU A 49 10.97 -1.59 5.32
N THR A 50 10.01 -0.72 5.06
CA THR A 50 8.86 -1.02 4.19
C THR A 50 8.74 -0.01 3.07
N MET A 51 8.48 -0.50 1.86
CA MET A 51 8.03 0.28 0.74
C MET A 51 6.53 0.02 0.53
N MET A 52 5.72 1.03 0.78
CA MET A 52 4.27 0.94 0.57
C MET A 52 3.93 1.33 -0.86
N HIS A 53 3.22 0.47 -1.58
CA HIS A 53 2.61 0.86 -2.85
C HIS A 53 1.42 1.78 -2.57
N LEU A 54 1.20 2.79 -3.41
CA LEU A 54 0.06 3.69 -3.29
C LEU A 54 -0.48 3.99 -4.68
N THR A 55 -1.72 3.55 -4.96
CA THR A 55 -2.37 3.81 -6.25
C THR A 55 -3.28 5.01 -6.18
N CYS A 56 -3.26 5.87 -7.19
CA CYS A 56 -3.99 7.14 -7.19
C CYS A 56 -5.42 7.06 -7.79
N THR A 57 -5.70 6.04 -8.60
CA THR A 57 -6.97 5.93 -9.33
C THR A 57 -8.09 5.26 -8.56
N ASN A 58 -9.34 5.61 -8.90
CA ASN A 58 -10.58 5.04 -8.37
C ASN A 58 -10.81 5.29 -6.86
N MET A 59 -10.17 6.32 -6.31
CA MET A 59 -10.35 6.76 -4.92
C MET A 59 -10.27 8.29 -4.81
N PRO A 60 -10.98 8.89 -3.84
CA PRO A 60 -10.87 10.32 -3.56
C PRO A 60 -9.51 10.63 -2.90
N ALA A 61 -9.00 11.85 -3.10
CA ALA A 61 -7.74 12.30 -2.51
C ALA A 61 -7.69 12.15 -0.98
N GLU A 62 -8.82 12.36 -0.29
CA GLU A 62 -8.94 12.21 1.16
C GLU A 62 -8.54 10.79 1.66
N GLN A 63 -8.77 9.76 0.85
CA GLN A 63 -8.39 8.39 1.24
C GLN A 63 -6.87 8.18 1.14
N ILE A 64 -6.20 8.91 0.24
CA ILE A 64 -4.73 8.93 0.16
C ILE A 64 -4.16 9.66 1.37
N ASP A 65 -4.71 10.82 1.71
CA ASP A 65 -4.28 11.59 2.88
C ASP A 65 -4.37 10.75 4.16
N LYS A 66 -5.49 10.05 4.36
CA LYS A 66 -5.67 9.13 5.49
C LYS A 66 -4.62 8.02 5.50
N ALA A 67 -4.28 7.47 4.33
CA ALA A 67 -3.27 6.41 4.24
C ALA A 67 -1.88 6.92 4.61
N LEU A 68 -1.51 8.11 4.14
CA LEU A 68 -0.25 8.77 4.47
C LEU A 68 -0.14 9.13 5.96
N GLU A 69 -1.23 9.62 6.55
CA GLU A 69 -1.29 9.92 7.99
C GLU A 69 -1.14 8.66 8.84
N ALA A 70 -1.86 7.59 8.49
CA ALA A 70 -1.83 6.33 9.22
C ALA A 70 -0.46 5.62 9.10
N THR A 71 0.26 5.86 8.02
CA THR A 71 1.58 5.25 7.75
C THR A 71 2.72 6.25 7.85
N CYS A 72 2.59 7.30 8.67
CA CYS A 72 3.56 8.39 8.79
C CYS A 72 5.00 7.95 9.18
N GLY A 73 5.19 6.73 9.68
CA GLY A 73 6.51 6.12 9.90
C GLY A 73 7.13 5.45 8.67
N CYS A 74 6.36 5.22 7.60
CA CYS A 74 6.81 4.69 6.33
C CYS A 74 7.44 5.81 5.50
N GLN A 75 8.74 5.69 5.24
CA GLN A 75 9.49 6.72 4.51
C GLN A 75 9.63 6.42 3.02
N ASN A 76 9.19 5.23 2.59
CA ASN A 76 9.34 4.76 1.21
C ASN A 76 7.96 4.48 0.60
N ILE A 77 7.59 5.29 -0.39
CA ILE A 77 6.32 5.17 -1.09
C ILE A 77 6.58 4.93 -2.58
N LEU A 78 5.94 3.90 -3.13
CA LEU A 78 5.88 3.67 -4.56
C LEU A 78 4.57 4.23 -5.11
N ALA A 79 4.64 5.45 -5.65
CA ALA A 79 3.52 6.11 -6.30
C ALA A 79 3.19 5.42 -7.63
N LEU A 80 1.96 4.94 -7.75
CA LEU A 80 1.45 4.25 -8.92
C LEU A 80 0.13 4.88 -9.36
N ARG A 81 -0.18 4.79 -10.65
CA ARG A 81 -1.50 5.20 -11.13
C ARG A 81 -2.56 4.21 -10.59
N GLY A 82 -2.33 2.93 -10.85
CA GLY A 82 -3.30 1.86 -10.63
C GLY A 82 -3.97 1.41 -11.92
N ASP A 83 -4.70 0.30 -11.79
CA ASP A 83 -5.44 -0.34 -12.87
C ASP A 83 -6.92 0.07 -12.86
N PRO A 84 -7.63 -0.09 -14.00
CA PRO A 84 -9.08 0.01 -14.04
C PRO A 84 -9.74 -0.94 -13.02
N PRO A 85 -10.96 -0.61 -12.54
CA PRO A 85 -11.73 -1.51 -11.70
C PRO A 85 -11.89 -2.89 -12.35
N LYS A 86 -11.93 -3.94 -11.52
CA LYS A 86 -12.05 -5.33 -12.01
C LYS A 86 -13.30 -5.47 -12.90
N GLY A 87 -13.08 -5.86 -14.16
CA GLY A 87 -14.16 -6.04 -15.14
C GLY A 87 -14.39 -4.84 -16.06
N GLN A 88 -13.65 -3.74 -15.90
CA GLN A 88 -13.64 -2.63 -16.85
C GLN A 88 -12.34 -2.64 -17.67
N LEU A 89 -12.46 -2.36 -18.98
CA LEU A 89 -11.31 -2.23 -19.88
C LEU A 89 -10.69 -0.83 -19.83
N ASN A 90 -11.52 0.17 -19.55
CA ASN A 90 -11.13 1.57 -19.51
C ASN A 90 -11.17 2.07 -18.08
N TRP A 91 -10.21 2.92 -17.76
CA TRP A 91 -10.21 3.69 -16.54
C TRP A 91 -11.09 4.94 -16.72
N GLU A 92 -11.81 5.33 -15.67
CA GLU A 92 -12.58 6.56 -15.60
C GLU A 92 -12.10 7.41 -14.41
N SER A 93 -12.06 8.73 -14.58
CA SER A 93 -11.65 9.65 -13.52
C SER A 93 -12.63 9.64 -12.37
N CYS A 94 -12.12 9.50 -11.15
CA CYS A 94 -12.91 9.67 -9.94
C CYS A 94 -13.07 11.16 -9.63
N GLU A 95 -14.27 11.59 -9.25
CA GLU A 95 -14.52 12.97 -8.81
C GLU A 95 -13.69 13.25 -7.53
N ASN A 96 -12.92 14.33 -7.53
CA ASN A 96 -11.94 14.66 -6.47
C ASN A 96 -10.83 13.61 -6.24
N GLY A 97 -10.50 12.82 -7.26
CA GLY A 97 -9.35 11.90 -7.26
C GLY A 97 -8.23 12.32 -8.21
N PHE A 98 -7.18 11.53 -8.27
CA PHE A 98 -6.03 11.73 -9.15
C PHE A 98 -6.16 10.92 -10.45
N SER A 99 -5.52 11.38 -11.53
CA SER A 99 -5.60 10.76 -12.86
C SER A 99 -4.32 10.02 -13.26
N HIS A 100 -3.18 10.49 -12.79
CA HIS A 100 -1.86 9.97 -13.14
C HIS A 100 -1.00 9.79 -11.89
N ALA A 101 -0.02 8.89 -11.98
CA ALA A 101 0.94 8.67 -10.90
C ALA A 101 1.76 9.92 -10.55
N ILE A 102 1.94 10.85 -11.50
CA ILE A 102 2.66 12.11 -11.30
C ILE A 102 1.85 13.15 -10.51
N ASP A 103 0.54 12.96 -10.40
CA ASP A 103 -0.34 13.87 -9.66
C ASP A 103 -0.29 13.60 -8.15
N LEU A 104 0.29 12.46 -7.75
CA LEU A 104 0.40 11.95 -6.39
C LEU A 104 1.77 12.31 -5.78
#